data_AF-A0A9J6D934-F1
#
_entry.id   AF-A0A9J6D934-F1
#
_cell.length_a   1.000
_cell.length_b   1.000
_cell.length_c   1.000
_cell.angle_alpha   90.00
_cell.angle_beta   90.00
_cell.angle_gamma   90.00
#
_symmetry.space_group_name_H-M   'P 1'
#
loop_
_entity.id
_entity.type
_entity.pdbx_description
1 polymer ?
#
loop_
_entity_poly.entity_id
_entity_poly.type
_entity_poly.pdbx_seq_one_letter_code
_entity_poly.pdbx_strand_id
1 'polypeptide(L)'
;MPTRTLRARCCGDISVEAKGRPGTVQSEEPDEERDKDGGSVHYNYLLGMPLWSLTMERKDDLLKKRDEKREELEVLRRKSPENLWEEDLDAFSAKLDEVEQAQRDEEDSTGVKTNQGVQGRTL
;
A
#
# COMPACT_ATOMS: atom_id res chain seq x y z
N MET A 1 3.31 45.25 -27.40
CA MET A 1 2.76 44.06 -28.08
C MET A 1 2.93 42.86 -27.16
N PRO A 2 1.89 42.38 -26.45
CA PRO A 2 1.94 41.08 -25.80
C PRO A 2 1.38 40.00 -26.73
N THR A 3 2.20 39.00 -27.06
CA THR A 3 1.80 37.82 -27.83
C THR A 3 0.94 36.90 -26.99
N ARG A 4 -0.20 36.51 -27.56
CA ARG A 4 -1.29 35.78 -26.91
C ARG A 4 -1.12 34.29 -27.23
N THR A 5 -0.59 33.51 -26.30
CA THR A 5 -0.46 32.05 -26.47
C THR A 5 -1.84 31.39 -26.39
N LEU A 6 -2.13 30.56 -27.39
CA LEU A 6 -3.44 29.95 -27.65
C LEU A 6 -3.77 28.85 -26.63
N ARG A 7 -4.99 28.95 -26.08
CA ARG A 7 -5.64 27.88 -25.30
C ARG A 7 -6.22 26.85 -26.27
N ALA A 8 -5.67 25.64 -26.29
CA ALA A 8 -6.24 24.54 -27.06
C ALA A 8 -7.57 24.10 -26.42
N ARG A 9 -8.65 24.19 -27.19
CA ARG A 9 -9.91 23.47 -26.97
C ARG A 9 -9.94 22.36 -28.00
N CYS A 10 -10.10 21.12 -27.54
CA CYS A 10 -10.77 20.06 -28.30
C CYS A 10 -11.47 19.15 -27.27
N CYS A 11 -12.71 19.49 -26.91
CA CYS A 11 -13.69 18.47 -26.54
C CYS A 11 -14.09 17.80 -27.85
N GLY A 12 -13.78 16.51 -28.00
CA GLY A 12 -14.25 15.68 -29.11
C GLY A 12 -15.39 14.80 -28.63
N ASP A 13 -16.58 15.06 -29.15
CA ASP A 13 -17.78 14.23 -29.05
C ASP A 13 -17.55 12.87 -29.72
N ILE A 14 -17.74 11.78 -28.97
CA ILE A 14 -17.82 10.43 -29.53
C ILE A 14 -19.26 9.94 -29.34
N SER A 15 -19.98 9.95 -30.46
CA SER A 15 -21.30 9.36 -30.64
C SER A 15 -21.13 7.86 -30.88
N VAL A 16 -21.79 7.02 -30.08
CA VAL A 16 -21.80 5.56 -30.29
C VAL A 16 -23.23 5.08 -30.51
N GLU A 17 -23.48 4.55 -31.73
CA GLU A 17 -24.75 3.97 -32.13
C GLU A 17 -24.93 2.56 -31.54
N ALA A 18 -26.16 2.29 -31.12
CA ALA A 18 -26.62 0.99 -30.63
C ALA A 18 -27.05 0.08 -31.79
N LYS A 19 -26.61 -1.17 -31.80
CA LYS A 19 -27.30 -2.31 -32.44
C LYS A 19 -27.11 -3.57 -31.60
N GLY A 20 -28.20 -4.04 -31.01
CA GLY A 20 -28.23 -5.26 -30.22
C GLY A 20 -28.36 -6.54 -31.04
N ARG A 21 -28.11 -7.68 -30.37
CA ARG A 21 -28.73 -8.98 -30.67
C ARG A 21 -28.75 -9.83 -29.40
N PRO A 22 -29.90 -10.43 -29.01
CA PRO A 22 -30.03 -11.18 -27.77
C PRO A 22 -29.70 -12.67 -28.00
N GLY A 23 -28.98 -13.26 -27.04
CA GLY A 23 -28.72 -14.69 -26.94
C GLY A 23 -28.79 -15.11 -25.48
N THR A 24 -29.85 -15.83 -25.15
CA THR A 24 -30.21 -16.39 -23.84
C THR A 24 -29.29 -17.54 -23.42
N VAL A 25 -28.98 -17.64 -22.11
CA VAL A 25 -29.31 -18.78 -21.20
C VAL A 25 -28.28 -18.94 -20.05
N GLN A 26 -28.82 -18.82 -18.82
CA GLN A 26 -28.48 -19.48 -17.54
C GLN A 26 -27.27 -19.05 -16.68
N SER A 27 -27.62 -18.33 -15.60
CA SER A 27 -27.51 -18.77 -14.19
C SER A 27 -26.10 -19.07 -13.67
N GLU A 28 -25.39 -18.02 -13.24
CA GLU A 28 -24.75 -17.82 -11.92
C GLU A 28 -24.48 -16.30 -11.83
N GLU A 29 -25.20 -15.53 -11.00
CA GLU A 29 -25.01 -14.06 -10.95
C GLU A 29 -24.47 -13.63 -9.58
N PRO A 30 -23.17 -13.29 -9.47
CA PRO A 30 -22.75 -12.21 -8.60
C PRO A 30 -23.39 -10.91 -9.10
N ASP A 31 -23.92 -10.10 -8.19
CA ASP A 31 -24.49 -8.77 -8.44
C ASP A 31 -23.38 -7.81 -8.89
N GLU A 32 -22.92 -7.95 -10.14
CA GLU A 32 -21.95 -7.08 -10.81
C GLU A 32 -22.61 -6.23 -11.91
N GLU A 33 -23.76 -5.61 -11.66
CA GLU A 33 -24.30 -4.56 -12.55
C GLU A 33 -24.94 -3.36 -11.81
N ARG A 34 -24.31 -2.87 -10.74
CA ARG A 34 -24.66 -1.57 -10.14
C ARG A 34 -23.59 -0.48 -10.32
N ASP A 35 -22.99 -0.41 -11.50
CA ASP A 35 -22.04 0.66 -11.86
C ASP A 35 -22.38 1.33 -13.19
N LYS A 36 -23.48 2.11 -13.18
CA LYS A 36 -23.76 3.13 -14.22
C LYS A 36 -24.39 4.40 -13.63
N ASP A 37 -24.01 4.78 -12.42
CA ASP A 37 -24.20 6.15 -11.97
C ASP A 37 -23.00 6.56 -11.13
N GLY A 38 -22.32 7.64 -11.51
CA GLY A 38 -21.10 8.11 -10.84
C GLY A 38 -21.29 8.35 -9.34
N GLY A 39 -22.53 8.43 -8.86
CA GLY A 39 -22.88 8.51 -7.44
C GLY A 39 -22.76 7.20 -6.64
N SER A 40 -22.81 6.03 -7.29
CA SER A 40 -22.80 4.70 -6.62
C SER A 40 -21.45 4.41 -5.96
N VAL A 41 -20.36 4.67 -6.69
CA VAL A 41 -19.00 4.34 -6.26
C VAL A 41 -18.56 5.13 -5.02
N HIS A 42 -19.09 6.36 -4.88
CA HIS A 42 -18.70 7.28 -3.81
C HIS A 42 -19.16 6.85 -2.41
N TYR A 43 -20.12 5.94 -2.27
CA TYR A 43 -20.64 5.52 -0.96
C TYR A 43 -20.36 4.05 -0.62
N ASN A 44 -19.56 3.35 -1.45
CA ASN A 44 -19.22 1.93 -1.23
C ASN A 44 -18.54 1.68 0.13
N TYR A 45 -17.78 2.64 0.66
CA TYR A 45 -17.17 2.50 2.00
C TYR A 45 -18.19 2.50 3.15
N LEU A 46 -19.42 2.99 2.91
CA LEU A 46 -20.53 2.90 3.87
C LEU A 46 -21.36 1.63 3.62
N LEU A 47 -21.67 1.35 2.36
CA LEU A 47 -22.57 0.27 1.97
C LEU A 47 -21.93 -1.13 2.06
N GLY A 48 -20.61 -1.21 1.95
CA GLY A 48 -19.85 -2.46 2.11
C GLY A 48 -19.58 -2.84 3.57
N MET A 49 -19.99 -2.02 4.55
CA MET A 49 -19.84 -2.37 5.96
C MET A 49 -20.84 -3.46 6.37
N PRO A 50 -20.43 -4.48 7.14
CA PRO A 50 -21.34 -5.52 7.61
C PRO A 50 -22.38 -4.94 8.57
N LEU A 51 -23.56 -5.56 8.64
CA LEU A 51 -24.68 -5.10 9.49
C LEU A 51 -24.30 -5.02 11.00
N TRP A 52 -23.35 -5.84 11.45
CA TRP A 52 -22.79 -5.77 12.81
C TRP A 52 -21.99 -4.49 13.09
N SER A 53 -21.73 -3.62 12.10
CA SER A 53 -21.21 -2.27 12.33
C SER A 53 -22.17 -1.35 13.09
N LEU A 54 -23.44 -1.76 13.23
CA LEU A 54 -24.46 -1.03 13.96
C LEU A 54 -24.48 -1.35 15.47
N THR A 55 -23.70 -2.32 15.94
CA THR A 55 -23.60 -2.62 17.38
C THR A 55 -22.81 -1.54 18.11
N MET A 56 -23.10 -1.33 19.40
CA MET A 56 -22.40 -0.32 20.21
C MET A 56 -20.89 -0.59 20.32
N GLU A 57 -20.50 -1.84 20.52
CA GLU A 57 -19.09 -2.24 20.59
C GLU A 57 -18.34 -1.85 19.31
N ARG A 58 -18.93 -2.12 18.14
CA ARG A 58 -18.29 -1.82 16.86
C ARG A 58 -18.27 -0.32 16.55
N LYS A 59 -19.28 0.42 17.00
CA LYS A 59 -19.29 1.89 16.93
C LYS A 59 -18.15 2.47 17.76
N ASP A 60 -17.94 1.98 18.98
CA ASP A 60 -16.90 2.49 19.87
C ASP A 60 -15.49 2.16 19.32
N ASP A 61 -15.30 0.96 18.76
CA ASP A 61 -14.09 0.61 18.01
C ASP A 61 -13.82 1.57 16.84
N LEU A 62 -14.85 1.91 16.07
CA LEU A 62 -14.70 2.83 14.92
C LEU A 62 -14.38 4.25 15.38
N LEU A 63 -14.94 4.69 16.50
CA LEU A 63 -14.60 5.98 17.11
C LEU A 63 -13.14 5.99 17.57
N LYS A 64 -12.68 4.92 18.21
CA LYS A 64 -11.28 4.78 18.63
C LYS A 64 -10.34 4.82 17.41
N LYS A 65 -10.64 4.05 16.37
CA LYS A 65 -9.86 4.05 15.11
C LYS A 65 -9.83 5.42 14.45
N ARG A 66 -10.94 6.16 14.48
CA ARG A 66 -10.99 7.55 13.98
C ARG A 66 -10.02 8.43 14.77
N ASP A 67 -10.01 8.31 16.09
CA ASP A 67 -9.17 9.15 16.95
C ASP A 67 -7.69 8.79 16.82
N GLU A 68 -7.36 7.50 16.77
CA GLU A 68 -6.00 7.01 16.43
C GLU A 68 -5.52 7.58 15.08
N LYS A 69 -6.36 7.49 14.04
CA LYS A 69 -6.00 8.02 12.71
C LYS A 69 -5.89 9.54 12.67
N ARG A 70 -6.66 10.26 13.50
CA ARG A 70 -6.51 11.71 13.66
C ARG A 70 -5.18 12.06 14.31
N GLU A 71 -4.79 11.35 15.35
CA GLU A 71 -3.51 11.55 16.03
C GLU A 71 -2.34 11.22 15.10
N GLU A 72 -2.38 10.09 14.39
CA GLU A 72 -1.37 9.75 13.36
C GLU A 72 -1.23 10.87 12.32
N LEU A 73 -2.35 11.42 11.84
CA LEU A 73 -2.33 12.53 10.89
C LEU A 73 -1.74 13.82 11.48
N GLU A 74 -2.03 14.12 12.74
CA GLU A 74 -1.43 15.28 13.40
C GLU A 74 0.08 15.12 13.55
N VAL A 75 0.55 13.93 13.93
CA VAL A 75 1.98 13.63 14.03
C VAL A 75 2.63 13.75 12.66
N LEU A 76 2.05 13.16 11.62
CA LEU A 76 2.56 13.26 10.25
C LEU A 76 2.60 14.70 9.73
N ARG A 77 1.57 15.51 10.02
CA ARG A 77 1.53 16.93 9.63
C ARG A 77 2.61 17.77 10.30
N ARG A 78 3.08 17.37 11.48
CA ARG A 78 4.16 18.06 12.20
C ARG A 78 5.54 17.71 11.64
N LYS A 79 5.69 16.60 10.90
CA LYS A 79 6.95 16.21 10.28
C LYS A 79 7.14 16.96 8.95
N SER A 80 8.34 17.49 8.76
CA SER A 80 8.79 18.05 7.47
C SER A 80 9.14 16.90 6.50
N PRO A 81 8.96 17.05 5.18
CA PRO A 81 9.42 16.06 4.19
C PRO A 81 10.89 15.64 4.39
N GLU A 82 11.75 16.58 4.80
CA GLU A 82 13.16 16.33 5.09
C GLU A 82 13.33 15.40 6.30
N ASN A 83 12.59 15.65 7.39
CA ASN A 83 12.66 14.81 8.59
C ASN A 83 12.17 13.37 8.33
N LEU A 84 11.14 13.18 7.50
CA LEU A 84 10.75 11.81 7.10
C LEU A 84 11.88 11.10 6.35
N TRP A 85 12.56 11.82 5.48
CA TRP A 85 13.68 11.27 4.71
C TRP A 85 14.88 10.93 5.59
N GLU A 86 15.19 11.77 6.58
CA GLU A 86 16.25 11.49 7.56
C GLU A 86 15.92 10.25 8.40
N GLU A 87 14.67 10.12 8.89
CA GLU A 87 14.22 8.93 9.62
C GLU A 87 14.36 7.65 8.78
N ASP A 88 14.02 7.70 7.49
CA ASP A 88 14.17 6.57 6.57
C ASP A 88 15.65 6.22 6.30
N LEU A 89 16.52 7.21 6.18
CA LEU A 89 17.97 7.00 6.00
C LEU A 89 18.62 6.41 7.26
N ASP A 90 18.25 6.89 8.44
CA ASP A 90 18.74 6.34 9.71
C ASP A 90 18.33 4.88 9.88
N ALA A 91 17.07 4.55 9.57
CA ALA A 91 16.57 3.18 9.59
C ALA A 91 17.31 2.28 8.58
N PHE A 92 17.58 2.80 7.38
CA PHE A 92 18.34 2.10 6.36
C PHE A 92 19.79 1.84 6.80
N SER A 93 20.49 2.85 7.30
CA SER A 93 21.87 2.74 7.80
C SER A 93 21.97 1.75 8.96
N ALA A 94 21.06 1.82 9.94
CA ALA A 94 21.05 0.87 11.05
C ALA A 94 20.87 -0.58 10.58
N LYS A 95 19.99 -0.80 9.59
CA LYS A 95 19.79 -2.14 9.03
C LYS A 95 20.99 -2.61 8.20
N LEU A 96 21.66 -1.69 7.51
CA LEU A 96 22.87 -1.99 6.76
C LEU A 96 24.00 -2.43 7.70
N ASP A 97 24.22 -1.69 8.79
CA ASP A 97 25.22 -2.02 9.82
C ASP A 97 24.96 -3.40 10.44
N GLU A 98 23.69 -3.74 10.72
CA GLU A 98 23.30 -5.06 11.23
C GLU A 98 23.68 -6.18 10.25
N VAL A 99 23.41 -5.98 8.95
CA VAL A 99 23.71 -6.97 7.91
C VAL A 99 25.21 -7.11 7.69
N GLU A 100 25.95 -5.99 7.66
CA GLU A 100 27.41 -6.01 7.53
C GLU A 100 28.08 -6.69 8.74
N GLN A 101 27.58 -6.44 9.95
CA GLN A 101 28.08 -7.09 11.15
C GLN A 101 27.79 -8.59 11.12
N ALA A 102 26.58 -9.00 10.72
CA ALA A 102 26.22 -10.41 10.59
C ALA A 102 27.11 -11.14 9.57
N GLN A 103 27.47 -10.49 8.45
CA GLN A 103 28.39 -11.04 7.45
C GLN A 103 29.79 -11.23 8.03
N ARG A 104 30.33 -10.23 8.74
CA ARG A 104 31.65 -10.33 9.39
C ARG A 104 31.69 -11.44 10.43
N ASP A 105 30.66 -11.53 11.27
CA ASP A 105 30.56 -12.56 12.31
C ASP A 105 30.48 -13.98 11.68
N GLU A 106 29.82 -14.12 10.52
CA GLU A 106 29.76 -15.39 9.79
C GLU A 106 31.10 -15.78 9.14
N GLU A 107 31.81 -14.82 8.54
CA GLU A 107 33.17 -14.99 8.02
C GLU A 107 34.15 -15.42 9.12
N ASP A 108 34.12 -14.75 10.28
CA ASP A 108 34.95 -15.10 11.44
C ASP A 108 34.59 -16.49 12.01
N SER A 109 33.31 -16.88 11.98
CA SER A 109 32.86 -18.20 12.46
C SER A 109 33.26 -19.37 11.55
N THR A 110 33.47 -19.12 10.25
CA THR A 110 33.83 -20.15 9.27
C THR A 110 35.35 -20.34 9.18
N GLY A 111 36.14 -19.30 9.44
CA GLY A 111 37.61 -19.37 9.50
C GLY A 111 38.19 -20.20 10.65
N VAL A 112 37.48 -20.34 11.77
CA VAL A 112 37.99 -21.05 12.97
C VAL A 112 37.88 -22.58 12.88
N LYS A 113 37.02 -23.13 12.01
CA LYS A 113 36.71 -24.58 11.97
C LYS A 113 37.74 -25.42 11.19
N THR A 114 38.73 -24.83 10.53
CA THR A 114 39.70 -25.56 9.69
C THR A 114 41.00 -25.98 10.39
N ASN A 115 41.21 -25.62 11.67
CA ASN A 115 42.49 -25.85 12.39
C ASN A 115 42.41 -26.76 13.63
N GLN A 116 41.47 -27.70 13.70
CA GLN A 116 41.55 -28.82 14.66
C GLN A 116 41.29 -30.15 13.96
N GLY A 117 42.35 -30.85 13.55
CA GLY A 117 42.19 -32.19 12.96
C GLY A 117 43.40 -32.83 12.28
N VAL A 118 44.64 -32.42 12.56
CA VAL A 118 45.82 -33.20 12.11
C VAL A 118 46.90 -33.18 13.19
N GLN A 119 46.67 -33.89 14.30
CA GLN A 119 47.76 -34.31 15.18
C GLN A 119 47.92 -35.83 15.12
N GLY A 120 48.98 -36.24 14.43
CA GLY A 120 49.84 -37.36 14.81
C GLY A 120 49.28 -38.77 14.70
N ARG A 121 49.46 -39.40 13.53
CA ARG A 121 49.63 -40.85 13.44
C ARG A 121 50.94 -41.14 12.70
N THR A 122 52.04 -40.98 13.41
CA THR A 122 53.39 -41.31 12.96
C THR A 122 53.64 -42.78 13.26
N LEU A 123 53.86 -43.54 12.18
CA LEU A 123 54.56 -44.84 12.02
C LEU A 123 54.48 -45.88 13.14
#